data_AF-A0A3A4SKI5-F1
#
_entry.id   AF-A0A3A4SKI5-F1
#
_cell.length_a   1.000
_cell.length_b   1.000
_cell.length_c   1.000
_cell.angle_alpha   90.00
_cell.angle_beta   90.00
_cell.angle_gamma   90.00
#
_symmetry.space_group_name_H-M   'P 1'
#
loop_
_entity.id
_entity.type
_entity.pdbx_description
1 polymer ?
#
loop_
_entity_poly.entity_id
_entity_poly.type
_entity_poly.pdbx_seq_one_letter_code
_entity_poly.pdbx_strand_id
1 'polypeptide(L)'
;MTVSHIFFGFVFEEHQPELICNTLAMEDIMRQEKINIIAGCAGILIAAAGGLCLGFSMDPYFEKGFYALPLGRYLLKAGHTHGMPIALYNLIIGSLLPNLELTDTGKKWCSRLAVCAFIMPIGLVLRGITGGAMTFAPVVLAGALCFLSSIVLVMKGVPGNNPN
;
A
#
# COMPACT_ATOMS: atom_id res chain seq x y z
N MET A 1 -6.65 -52.90 -40.19
CA MET A 1 -6.13 -52.53 -38.85
C MET A 1 -5.29 -51.28 -39.01
N THR A 2 -5.82 -50.10 -38.65
CA THR A 2 -5.08 -48.89 -38.24
C THR A 2 -6.06 -47.72 -38.05
N VAL A 3 -6.63 -47.60 -36.85
CA VAL A 3 -7.30 -46.36 -36.39
C VAL A 3 -6.97 -46.20 -34.90
N SER A 4 -5.80 -45.62 -34.57
CA SER A 4 -5.42 -45.38 -33.16
C SER A 4 -4.55 -44.14 -32.93
N HIS A 5 -4.51 -43.18 -33.87
CA HIS A 5 -3.67 -41.97 -33.71
C HIS A 5 -4.42 -40.63 -33.72
N ILE A 6 -5.75 -40.60 -33.88
CA ILE A 6 -6.49 -39.32 -33.96
C ILE A 6 -7.11 -38.91 -32.61
N PHE A 7 -7.23 -39.82 -31.64
CA PHE A 7 -7.94 -39.54 -30.38
C PHE A 7 -7.09 -38.85 -29.29
N PHE A 8 -5.78 -38.71 -29.46
CA PHE A 8 -4.90 -38.18 -28.41
C PHE A 8 -4.60 -36.67 -28.52
N GLY A 9 -4.89 -36.05 -29.67
CA GLY A 9 -4.65 -34.62 -29.88
C GLY A 9 -5.77 -33.69 -29.41
N PHE A 10 -7.00 -34.19 -29.30
CA PHE A 10 -8.18 -33.35 -29.04
C PHE A 10 -8.49 -33.16 -27.54
N VAL A 11 -7.93 -34.01 -26.67
CA VAL A 11 -8.18 -33.96 -25.22
C VAL A 11 -7.22 -33.00 -24.48
N PHE A 12 -6.13 -32.57 -25.11
CA PHE A 12 -5.14 -31.69 -24.50
C PHE A 12 -5.40 -30.19 -24.70
N GLU A 13 -6.31 -29.80 -25.60
CA GLU A 13 -6.51 -28.39 -25.95
C GLU A 13 -7.61 -27.70 -25.12
N GLU A 14 -8.55 -28.48 -24.57
CA GLU A 14 -9.68 -27.94 -23.79
C GLU A 14 -9.33 -27.64 -22.33
N HIS A 15 -8.24 -28.20 -21.79
CA HIS A 15 -7.77 -27.99 -20.40
C HIS A 15 -6.67 -26.92 -20.25
N GLN A 16 -6.11 -26.41 -21.35
CA GLN A 16 -5.07 -25.38 -21.35
C GLN A 16 -5.55 -23.96 -21.00
N PRO A 17 -6.77 -23.49 -21.39
CA PRO A 17 -7.13 -22.09 -21.18
C PRO A 17 -7.30 -21.74 -19.70
N GLU A 18 -7.85 -22.64 -18.90
CA GLU A 18 -7.98 -22.42 -17.45
C GLU A 18 -6.62 -22.44 -16.73
N LEU A 19 -5.72 -23.34 -17.11
CA LEU A 19 -4.38 -23.42 -16.53
C LEU A 19 -3.56 -22.15 -16.81
N ILE A 20 -3.64 -21.63 -18.04
CA ILE A 20 -2.98 -20.39 -18.45
C ILE A 20 -3.58 -19.20 -17.69
N CYS A 21 -4.91 -19.11 -17.59
CA CYS A 21 -5.60 -18.03 -16.88
C CYS A 21 -5.22 -18.00 -15.38
N ASN A 22 -5.21 -19.16 -14.72
CA ASN A 22 -4.83 -19.28 -13.31
C ASN A 22 -3.37 -18.90 -13.06
N THR A 23 -2.47 -19.23 -14.00
CA THR A 23 -1.05 -18.87 -13.91
C THR A 23 -0.85 -17.36 -14.01
N LEU A 24 -1.53 -16.71 -14.96
CA LEU A 24 -1.47 -15.26 -15.15
C LEU A 24 -2.07 -14.50 -13.95
N ALA A 25 -3.20 -14.97 -13.41
CA ALA A 25 -3.81 -14.37 -12.23
C ALA A 25 -2.89 -14.46 -10.99
N MET A 26 -2.25 -15.62 -10.78
CA MET A 26 -1.28 -15.81 -9.70
C MET A 26 -0.06 -14.90 -9.86
N GLU A 27 0.48 -14.77 -11.08
CA GLU A 27 1.62 -13.88 -11.37
C GLU A 27 1.27 -12.41 -11.05
N ASP A 28 0.06 -11.96 -11.41
CA ASP A 28 -0.40 -10.61 -11.15
C ASP A 28 -0.53 -10.32 -9.63
N ILE A 29 -1.01 -11.30 -8.85
CA ILE A 29 -1.09 -11.21 -7.38
C ILE A 29 0.30 -11.12 -6.76
N MET A 30 1.23 -12.00 -7.17
CA MET A 30 2.62 -11.96 -6.69
C MET A 30 3.29 -10.62 -7.02
N ARG A 31 2.96 -10.03 -8.17
CA ARG A 31 3.46 -8.71 -8.54
C ARG A 31 2.92 -7.62 -7.60
N GLN A 32 1.64 -7.66 -7.25
CA GLN A 32 1.06 -6.71 -6.29
C GLN A 32 1.68 -6.85 -4.90
N GLU A 33 1.88 -8.07 -4.41
CA GLU A 33 2.61 -8.35 -3.18
C GLU A 33 3.98 -7.66 -3.18
N LYS A 34 4.79 -7.91 -4.22
CA LYS A 34 6.14 -7.34 -4.33
C LYS A 34 6.12 -5.82 -4.33
N ILE A 35 5.17 -5.20 -5.03
CA ILE A 35 5.03 -3.74 -5.06
C ILE A 35 4.80 -3.19 -3.65
N ASN A 36 3.90 -3.79 -2.88
CA ASN A 36 3.60 -3.37 -1.51
C ASN A 36 4.78 -3.59 -0.56
N ILE A 37 5.50 -4.71 -0.69
CA ILE A 37 6.72 -4.95 0.09
C ILE A 37 7.78 -3.90 -0.23
N ILE A 38 8.06 -3.65 -1.51
CA ILE A 38 9.05 -2.64 -1.94
C ILE A 38 8.65 -1.25 -1.46
N ALA A 39 7.39 -0.86 -1.65
CA ALA A 39 6.87 0.43 -1.21
C ALA A 39 6.95 0.59 0.31
N GLY A 40 6.64 -0.46 1.06
CA GLY A 40 6.78 -0.48 2.52
C GLY A 40 8.24 -0.33 2.97
N CYS A 41 9.18 -1.10 2.40
CA CYS A 41 10.60 -0.98 2.70
C CYS A 41 11.16 0.41 2.37
N ALA A 42 10.88 0.92 1.17
CA ALA A 42 11.29 2.25 0.75
C ALA A 42 10.68 3.34 1.65
N GLY A 43 9.40 3.22 1.97
CA GLY A 43 8.68 4.12 2.86
C GLY A 43 9.28 4.17 4.25
N ILE A 44 9.66 3.03 4.84
CA ILE A 44 10.33 2.98 6.15
C ILE A 44 11.67 3.70 6.09
N LEU A 45 12.49 3.45 5.08
CA LEU A 45 13.80 4.10 4.93
C LEU A 45 13.66 5.62 4.80
N ILE A 46 12.75 6.08 3.95
CA ILE A 46 12.48 7.52 3.75
C ILE A 46 11.94 8.15 5.03
N ALA A 47 10.96 7.51 5.68
CA ALA A 47 10.40 8.00 6.93
C ALA A 47 11.45 8.03 8.04
N ALA A 48 12.29 7.00 8.17
CA ALA A 48 13.37 6.95 9.15
C ALA A 48 14.39 8.07 8.92
N ALA A 49 14.85 8.27 7.68
CA ALA A 49 15.73 9.38 7.33
C ALA A 49 15.09 10.74 7.66
N GLY A 50 13.82 10.94 7.32
CA GLY A 50 13.07 12.14 7.68
C GLY A 50 12.96 12.35 9.20
N GLY A 51 12.73 11.27 9.96
CA GLY A 51 12.69 11.29 11.42
C GLY A 51 14.03 11.66 12.04
N LEU A 52 15.14 11.14 11.51
CA LEU A 52 16.50 11.50 11.94
C LEU A 52 16.79 12.97 11.66
N CYS A 53 16.52 13.45 10.45
CA CYS A 53 16.70 14.87 10.09
C CYS A 53 15.87 15.80 10.97
N LEU A 54 14.63 15.41 11.28
CA LEU A 54 13.80 16.15 12.22
C LEU A 54 14.41 16.12 13.62
N GLY A 55 14.83 14.96 14.12
CA GLY A 55 15.52 14.81 15.40
C GLY A 55 16.68 15.79 15.56
N PHE A 56 17.60 15.83 14.60
CA PHE A 56 18.74 16.75 14.61
C PHE A 56 18.38 18.23 14.63
N SER A 57 17.22 18.60 14.11
CA SER A 57 16.80 20.00 14.02
C SER A 57 15.88 20.42 15.17
N MET A 58 15.41 19.49 16.01
CA MET A 58 14.38 19.73 17.03
C MET A 58 14.92 20.25 18.37
N ASP A 59 16.23 20.14 18.62
CA ASP A 59 16.88 20.57 19.88
C ASP A 59 16.45 21.96 20.38
N PRO A 60 16.40 23.02 19.55
CA PRO A 60 16.03 24.36 20.01
C PRO A 60 14.58 24.50 20.51
N TYR A 61 13.73 23.50 20.29
CA TYR A 61 12.30 23.53 20.61
C TYR A 61 11.96 22.71 21.86
N PHE A 62 12.86 21.84 22.34
CA PHE A 62 12.61 21.07 23.55
C PHE A 62 12.59 21.94 24.80
N GLU A 63 13.46 22.95 24.89
CA GLU A 63 13.52 23.89 26.02
C GLU A 63 12.24 24.75 26.14
N LYS A 64 11.57 25.03 25.02
CA LYS A 64 10.34 25.85 24.95
C LYS A 64 9.06 25.01 25.03
N GLY A 65 9.20 23.68 25.06
CA GLY A 65 8.10 22.73 25.02
C GLY A 65 7.51 22.52 23.62
N PHE A 66 6.87 21.36 23.44
CA PHE A 66 6.29 20.95 22.14
C PHE A 66 5.22 21.90 21.59
N TYR A 67 4.59 22.72 22.42
CA TYR A 67 3.58 23.71 21.99
C TYR A 67 4.19 24.89 21.23
N ALA A 68 5.51 25.11 21.34
CA ALA A 68 6.21 26.16 20.62
C ALA A 68 6.67 25.75 19.21
N LEU A 69 6.30 24.56 18.73
CA LEU A 69 6.68 24.07 17.41
C LEU A 69 5.99 24.85 16.29
N PRO A 70 6.75 25.46 15.36
CA PRO A 70 6.17 26.09 14.18
C PRO A 70 5.33 25.08 13.39
N LEU A 71 4.19 25.53 12.86
CA LEU A 71 3.25 24.68 12.12
C LEU A 71 3.94 23.85 11.02
N GLY A 72 4.86 24.45 10.26
CA GLY A 72 5.60 23.75 9.22
C GLY A 72 6.38 22.53 9.76
N ARG A 73 7.04 22.68 10.91
CA ARG A 73 7.76 21.58 11.57
C ARG A 73 6.83 20.54 12.16
N TYR A 74 5.72 20.97 12.73
CA TYR A 74 4.67 20.05 13.20
C TYR A 74 4.15 19.19 12.04
N LEU A 75 3.91 19.78 10.87
CA LEU A 75 3.44 19.06 9.69
C LEU A 75 4.51 18.15 9.07
N LEU A 76 5.79 18.54 9.09
CA LEU A 76 6.89 17.64 8.72
C LEU A 76 6.99 16.44 9.66
N LYS A 77 6.87 16.69 10.98
CA LYS A 77 6.76 15.62 11.98
C LYS A 77 5.56 14.73 11.71
N ALA A 78 4.40 15.30 11.40
CA ALA A 78 3.21 14.55 11.02
C ALA A 78 3.45 13.67 9.79
N GLY A 79 4.14 14.19 8.76
CA GLY A 79 4.55 13.43 7.58
C GLY A 79 5.41 12.21 7.92
N HIS A 80 6.38 12.37 8.82
CA HIS A 80 7.17 11.26 9.36
C HIS A 80 6.29 10.27 10.16
N THR A 81 5.52 10.75 11.14
CA THR A 81 4.75 9.91 12.06
C THR A 81 3.64 9.15 11.37
N HIS A 82 3.09 9.65 10.26
CA HIS A 82 2.12 8.94 9.44
C HIS A 82 2.78 8.11 8.32
N GLY A 83 3.94 8.53 7.83
CA GLY A 83 4.71 7.80 6.83
C GLY A 83 5.15 6.42 7.32
N MET A 84 5.59 6.33 8.58
CA MET A 84 6.07 5.06 9.14
C MET A 84 4.96 4.01 9.32
N PRO A 85 3.79 4.31 9.91
CA PRO A 85 2.66 3.39 9.95
C PRO A 85 2.14 3.00 8.56
N ILE A 86 2.08 3.92 7.59
CA ILE A 86 1.65 3.58 6.22
C ILE A 86 2.64 2.65 5.53
N ALA A 87 3.93 2.87 5.77
CA ALA A 87 4.96 2.00 5.23
C ALA A 87 4.87 0.59 5.83
N LEU A 88 4.70 0.50 7.16
CA LEU A 88 4.45 -0.77 7.84
C LEU A 88 3.16 -1.44 7.34
N TYR A 89 2.09 -0.67 7.15
CA TYR A 89 0.84 -1.16 6.58
C TYR A 89 1.06 -1.77 5.19
N ASN A 90 1.87 -1.13 4.33
CA ASN A 90 2.19 -1.70 3.02
C ASN A 90 2.96 -3.02 3.12
N LEU A 91 3.88 -3.17 4.09
CA LEU A 91 4.52 -4.46 4.34
C LEU A 91 3.52 -5.54 4.76
N ILE A 92 2.62 -5.19 5.67
CA ILE A 92 1.54 -6.08 6.13
C ILE A 92 0.65 -6.49 4.95
N ILE A 93 0.21 -5.54 4.13
CA ILE A 93 -0.60 -5.83 2.95
C ILE A 93 0.14 -6.73 1.99
N GLY A 94 1.42 -6.46 1.69
CA GLY A 94 2.22 -7.36 0.84
C GLY A 94 2.17 -8.80 1.34
N SER A 95 2.38 -9.02 2.65
CA SER A 95 2.35 -10.36 3.25
C SER A 95 0.97 -11.01 3.34
N LEU A 96 -0.11 -10.21 3.48
CA LEU A 96 -1.46 -10.72 3.67
C LEU A 96 -2.22 -10.92 2.35
N LEU A 97 -1.89 -10.16 1.31
CA LEU A 97 -2.66 -10.09 0.06
C LEU A 97 -2.97 -11.46 -0.58
N PRO A 98 -2.02 -12.43 -0.64
CA PRO A 98 -2.29 -13.74 -1.21
C PRO A 98 -3.40 -14.49 -0.46
N ASN A 99 -3.46 -14.31 0.86
CA ASN A 99 -4.34 -15.04 1.77
C ASN A 99 -5.74 -14.42 1.95
N LEU A 100 -6.00 -13.26 1.36
CA LEU A 100 -7.32 -12.63 1.44
C LEU A 100 -8.31 -13.32 0.48
N GLU A 101 -9.52 -13.57 0.95
CA GLU A 101 -10.66 -14.10 0.18
C GLU A 101 -11.32 -13.00 -0.66
N LEU A 102 -10.52 -12.29 -1.44
CA LEU A 102 -10.96 -11.26 -2.39
C LEU A 102 -10.84 -11.79 -3.81
N THR A 103 -11.68 -11.26 -4.70
CA THR A 103 -11.49 -11.41 -6.15
C THR A 103 -10.15 -10.80 -6.57
N ASP A 104 -9.59 -11.24 -7.70
CA ASP A 104 -8.30 -10.73 -8.20
C ASP A 104 -8.30 -9.21 -8.38
N THR A 105 -9.41 -8.68 -8.91
CA THR A 105 -9.65 -7.23 -9.02
C THR A 105 -9.66 -6.56 -7.65
N GLY A 106 -10.27 -7.19 -6.64
CA GLY A 106 -10.29 -6.72 -5.25
C GLY A 106 -8.89 -6.68 -4.63
N LYS A 107 -8.09 -7.74 -4.81
CA LYS A 107 -6.68 -7.78 -4.37
C LYS A 107 -5.87 -6.67 -5.02
N LYS A 108 -6.04 -6.47 -6.33
CA LYS A 108 -5.36 -5.41 -7.10
C LYS A 108 -5.70 -4.01 -6.58
N TRP A 109 -6.98 -3.72 -6.33
CA TRP A 109 -7.37 -2.43 -5.75
C TRP A 109 -6.90 -2.28 -4.30
N CYS A 110 -6.96 -3.34 -3.50
CA CYS A 110 -6.47 -3.33 -2.12
C CYS A 110 -4.99 -2.93 -2.05
N SER A 111 -4.16 -3.57 -2.88
CA SER A 111 -2.74 -3.27 -3.04
C SER A 111 -2.51 -1.83 -3.51
N ARG A 112 -3.15 -1.39 -4.60
CA ARG A 112 -3.00 -0.04 -5.15
C ARG A 112 -3.42 1.04 -4.16
N LEU A 113 -4.53 0.86 -3.47
CA LEU A 113 -5.02 1.81 -2.46
C LEU A 113 -4.08 1.89 -1.26
N ALA A 114 -3.50 0.76 -0.82
CA ALA A 114 -2.48 0.75 0.22
C ALA A 114 -1.23 1.54 -0.20
N VAL A 115 -0.78 1.41 -1.46
CA VAL A 115 0.36 2.19 -1.97
C VAL A 115 -0.01 3.67 -2.10
N CYS A 116 -1.19 3.98 -2.64
CA CYS A 116 -1.67 5.37 -2.75
C CYS A 116 -1.86 6.05 -1.38
N ALA A 117 -1.94 5.31 -0.27
CA ALA A 117 -1.95 5.90 1.06
C ALA A 117 -0.71 6.77 1.34
N PHE A 118 0.43 6.50 0.68
CA PHE A 118 1.63 7.34 0.78
C PHE A 118 1.43 8.79 0.30
N ILE A 119 0.39 9.06 -0.47
CA ILE A 119 0.02 10.43 -0.85
C ILE A 119 -0.22 11.30 0.40
N MET A 120 -0.75 10.71 1.48
CA MET A 120 -1.02 11.44 2.73
C MET A 120 0.26 12.01 3.37
N PRO A 121 1.27 11.19 3.74
CA PRO A 121 2.51 11.70 4.32
C PRO A 121 3.28 12.60 3.37
N ILE A 122 3.25 12.35 2.05
CA ILE A 122 3.82 13.27 1.05
C ILE A 122 3.13 14.63 1.11
N GLY A 123 1.80 14.66 1.12
CA GLY A 123 1.01 15.89 1.26
C GLY A 123 1.31 16.64 2.55
N LEU A 124 1.50 15.94 3.68
CA LEU A 124 1.87 16.55 4.96
C LEU A 124 3.26 17.17 4.92
N VAL A 125 4.23 16.50 4.30
CA VAL A 125 5.58 17.04 4.10
C VAL A 125 5.55 18.29 3.24
N LEU A 126 4.85 18.26 2.09
CA LEU A 126 4.71 19.43 1.22
C LEU A 126 4.03 20.60 1.94
N ARG A 127 3.00 20.31 2.72
CA ARG A 127 2.33 21.30 3.57
C ARG A 127 3.27 21.87 4.63
N GLY A 128 4.15 21.04 5.19
CA GLY A 128 5.17 21.46 6.14
C GLY A 128 6.23 22.39 5.52
N ILE A 129 6.76 22.04 4.35
CA ILE A 129 7.75 22.84 3.60
C ILE A 129 7.17 24.20 3.20
N THR A 130 5.88 24.25 2.87
CA THR A 130 5.18 25.48 2.49
C THR A 130 4.60 26.26 3.66
N GLY A 131 5.04 25.97 4.89
CA GLY A 131 4.63 26.73 6.08
C GLY A 131 3.16 26.55 6.48
N GLY A 132 2.50 25.50 6.01
CA GLY A 132 1.12 25.18 6.33
C GLY A 132 0.09 25.45 5.22
N ALA A 133 0.54 25.78 4.00
CA ALA A 133 -0.34 26.16 2.89
C ALA A 133 -1.49 25.15 2.65
N MET A 134 -2.73 25.64 2.61
CA MET A 134 -3.91 24.78 2.51
C MET A 134 -4.07 24.09 1.15
N THR A 135 -3.31 24.50 0.14
CA THR A 135 -3.33 23.91 -1.22
C THR A 135 -3.06 22.40 -1.22
N PHE A 136 -2.27 21.90 -0.26
CA PHE A 136 -1.97 20.47 -0.14
C PHE A 136 -2.93 19.70 0.79
N ALA A 137 -3.86 20.38 1.47
CA ALA A 137 -4.82 19.69 2.35
C ALA A 137 -5.70 18.66 1.59
N PRO A 138 -6.19 18.93 0.36
CA PRO A 138 -6.89 17.91 -0.42
C PRO A 138 -6.03 16.69 -0.76
N VAL A 139 -4.71 16.88 -0.97
CA VAL A 139 -3.76 15.78 -1.23
C VAL A 139 -3.66 14.88 -0.01
N VAL A 140 -3.54 15.47 1.19
CA VAL A 140 -3.53 14.73 2.46
C VAL A 140 -4.81 13.91 2.62
N LEU A 141 -5.97 14.54 2.35
CA LEU A 141 -7.27 13.88 2.45
C LEU A 141 -7.40 12.72 1.44
N ALA A 142 -6.96 12.89 0.21
CA ALA A 142 -7.00 11.83 -0.80
C ALA A 142 -6.21 10.59 -0.35
N GLY A 143 -5.00 10.78 0.18
CA GLY A 143 -4.22 9.67 0.72
C GLY A 143 -4.89 8.99 1.93
N ALA A 144 -5.51 9.77 2.82
CA ALA A 144 -6.27 9.23 3.95
C ALA A 144 -7.47 8.38 3.48
N LEU A 145 -8.19 8.83 2.45
CA LEU A 145 -9.29 8.08 1.85
C LEU A 145 -8.80 6.78 1.19
N CYS A 146 -7.64 6.80 0.53
CA CYS A 146 -7.03 5.59 -0.02
C CYS A 146 -6.70 4.57 1.08
N PHE A 147 -6.11 5.04 2.19
CA PHE A 147 -5.81 4.20 3.34
C PHE A 147 -7.07 3.55 3.93
N LEU A 148 -8.10 4.35 4.23
CA LEU A 148 -9.36 3.85 4.78
C LEU A 148 -10.07 2.87 3.83
N SER A 149 -10.07 3.18 2.53
CA SER A 149 -10.67 2.30 1.51
C SER A 149 -9.93 0.96 1.41
N SER A 150 -8.60 0.97 1.52
CA SER A 150 -7.80 -0.25 1.56
C SER A 150 -8.16 -1.11 2.79
N ILE A 151 -8.31 -0.51 3.97
CA ILE A 151 -8.72 -1.23 5.19
C ILE A 151 -10.08 -1.90 4.98
N VAL A 152 -11.06 -1.20 4.40
CA VAL A 152 -12.39 -1.78 4.13
C VAL A 152 -12.28 -3.02 3.25
N LEU A 153 -11.43 -3.00 2.21
CA LEU A 153 -11.20 -4.17 1.36
C LEU A 153 -10.53 -5.31 2.12
N VAL A 154 -9.54 -5.03 2.96
CA VAL A 154 -8.90 -6.03 3.81
C VAL A 154 -9.93 -6.70 4.71
N MET A 155 -10.77 -5.92 5.41
CA MET A 155 -11.80 -6.47 6.30
C MET A 155 -12.79 -7.37 5.56
N LYS A 156 -13.18 -7.02 4.34
CA LYS A 156 -14.04 -7.87 3.50
C LYS A 156 -13.35 -9.16 3.05
N GLY A 157 -12.03 -9.16 2.94
CA GLY A 157 -11.23 -10.31 2.52
C GLY A 157 -10.78 -11.23 3.64
N VAL A 158 -11.12 -10.93 4.91
CA VAL A 158 -10.76 -11.80 6.05
C VAL A 158 -11.59 -13.08 5.98
N PRO A 159 -10.96 -14.28 6.05
CA PRO A 159 -11.67 -15.55 6.07
C PRO A 159 -12.75 -15.60 7.16
N GLY A 160 -13.96 -15.99 6.78
CA GLY A 160 -15.12 -16.04 7.68
C GLY A 160 -15.88 -14.73 7.87
N ASN A 161 -15.45 -13.63 7.24
CA ASN A 161 -16.20 -12.37 7.19
C ASN A 161 -17.08 -12.24 5.92
N ASN A 162 -17.08 -13.28 5.08
CA ASN A 162 -18.01 -13.43 3.97
C ASN A 162 -19.24 -14.20 4.48
N PRO A 163 -20.41 -13.54 4.66
CA PRO A 163 -21.66 -14.26 4.78
C PRO A 163 -21.97 -14.81 3.38
N ASN A 164 -21.65 -16.07 3.15
CA ASN A 164 -22.34 -16.81 2.08
C ASN A 164 -23.85 -16.82 2.40
#